data_AF-A0A7W7MV96-F1
#
_entry.id   AF-A0A7W7MV96-F1
#
_cell.length_a   1.000
_cell.length_b   1.000
_cell.length_c   1.000
_cell.angle_alpha   90.00
_cell.angle_beta   90.00
_cell.angle_gamma   90.00
#
_symmetry.space_group_name_H-M   'P 1'
#
loop_
_entity.id
_entity.type
_entity.pdbx_description
1 polymer ?
#
loop_
_entity_poly.entity_id
_entity_poly.type
_entity_poly.pdbx_seq_one_letter_code
_entity_poly.pdbx_strand_id
1 'polypeptide(L)'
;MRLQIIPFNAGGHAAAGGPFAILRFPEPELPDVVYVEQLTSAIYLDKRDDVDHYAIAMERVCIDAEPPNHTQEILGKLLHEVGRLA
;
A
#
# COMPACT_ATOMS: atom_id res chain seq x y z
N MET A 1 -5.75 6.47 11.36
CA MET A 1 -5.27 6.16 9.99
C MET A 1 -3.80 6.51 9.91
N ARG A 2 -2.94 5.61 9.42
CA ARG A 2 -1.52 5.91 9.13
C ARG A 2 -1.37 6.00 7.61
N LEU A 3 -0.79 7.09 7.13
CA LEU A 3 -0.46 7.29 5.72
C LEU A 3 1.05 7.46 5.62
N GLN A 4 1.66 6.71 4.71
CA GLN A 4 3.08 6.77 4.37
C GLN A 4 3.22 6.86 2.85
N ILE A 5 4.34 7.38 2.40
CA ILE A 5 4.62 7.61 0.98
C ILE A 5 5.98 7.00 0.67
N ILE A 6 6.07 6.21 -0.39
CA ILE A 6 7.35 5.83 -1.01
C ILE A 6 7.68 6.89 -2.06
N PRO A 7 8.78 7.64 -1.91
CA PRO A 7 9.20 8.61 -2.92
C PRO A 7 9.68 7.92 -4.20
N PHE A 8 9.53 8.58 -5.36
CA PHE A 8 9.95 7.99 -6.66
C PHE A 8 11.45 7.66 -6.75
N ASN A 9 12.31 8.32 -5.97
CA ASN A 9 13.74 8.04 -5.94
C ASN A 9 14.11 6.78 -5.13
N ALA A 10 13.17 6.16 -4.42
CA ALA A 10 13.39 4.91 -3.68
C ALA A 10 13.58 3.69 -4.62
N GLY A 11 13.21 3.81 -5.89
CA GLY A 11 13.35 2.75 -6.89
C GLY A 11 12.18 1.75 -6.87
N GLY A 12 12.46 0.50 -7.24
CA GLY A 12 11.44 -0.55 -7.28
C GLY A 12 11.01 -1.00 -5.88
N HIS A 13 9.70 -1.10 -5.64
CA HIS A 13 9.13 -1.52 -4.36
C HIS A 13 8.42 -2.87 -4.47
N ALA A 14 8.25 -3.57 -3.35
CA ALA A 14 7.66 -4.93 -3.32
C ALA A 14 6.21 -5.00 -3.86
N ALA A 15 5.46 -3.88 -3.85
CA ALA A 15 4.13 -3.77 -4.46
C ALA A 15 4.14 -3.41 -5.96
N ALA A 16 5.25 -3.55 -6.68
CA ALA A 16 5.33 -3.21 -8.11
C ALA A 16 4.37 -4.03 -9.00
N GLY A 17 3.81 -5.12 -8.50
CA GLY A 17 2.78 -5.92 -9.18
C GLY A 17 1.39 -5.28 -9.24
N GLY A 18 1.14 -4.18 -8.54
CA GLY A 18 -0.13 -3.45 -8.54
C GLY A 18 -0.70 -3.19 -7.14
N PRO A 19 -1.77 -2.38 -7.04
CA PRO A 19 -2.42 -2.07 -5.78
C PRO A 19 -3.13 -3.29 -5.19
N PHE A 20 -3.08 -3.41 -3.86
CA PHE A 20 -3.83 -4.41 -3.11
C PHE A 20 -4.19 -3.88 -1.72
N ALA A 21 -5.17 -4.51 -1.08
CA ALA A 21 -5.55 -4.28 0.31
C ALA A 21 -5.63 -5.60 1.07
N ILE A 22 -5.22 -5.60 2.35
CA ILE A 22 -5.43 -6.73 3.26
C ILE A 22 -6.58 -6.35 4.20
N LEU A 23 -7.67 -7.11 4.12
CA LEU A 23 -8.87 -6.94 4.91
C LEU A 23 -8.81 -7.89 6.09
N ARG A 24 -8.86 -7.34 7.31
CA ARG A 24 -8.92 -8.11 8.56
C ARG A 24 -10.26 -7.92 9.23
N PHE A 25 -10.93 -9.01 9.54
CA PHE A 25 -12.25 -9.01 10.16
C PHE A 25 -12.13 -9.16 11.68
N PRO A 26 -13.00 -8.52 12.47
CA PRO A 26 -13.00 -8.69 13.93
C PRO A 26 -13.51 -10.08 14.35
N GLU A 27 -14.28 -10.76 13.52
CA GLU A 27 -14.78 -12.12 13.76
C GLU A 27 -13.65 -13.16 13.55
N PRO A 28 -13.25 -13.93 14.58
CA PRO A 28 -12.15 -14.90 14.48
C PRO A 28 -12.36 -16.03 13.47
N GLU A 29 -13.62 -16.32 13.13
CA GLU A 29 -13.99 -17.36 12.19
C GLU A 29 -13.80 -16.93 10.72
N LEU A 30 -13.66 -15.62 10.47
CA LEU A 30 -13.45 -15.09 9.14
C LEU A 30 -11.94 -14.99 8.85
N PRO A 31 -11.47 -15.52 7.71
CA PRO A 31 -10.08 -15.37 7.32
C PRO A 31 -9.77 -13.93 6.92
N ASP A 32 -8.52 -13.52 7.08
CA ASP A 32 -8.00 -12.33 6.40
C ASP A 32 -8.13 -12.53 4.88
N VAL A 33 -8.47 -11.45 4.16
CA VAL A 33 -8.66 -11.50 2.70
C VAL A 33 -7.79 -10.45 2.01
N VAL A 34 -7.04 -10.86 1.00
CA VAL A 34 -6.37 -9.93 0.09
C VAL A 34 -7.32 -9.56 -1.03
N TYR A 35 -7.57 -8.28 -1.20
CA TYR A 35 -8.23 -7.70 -2.36
C TYR A 35 -7.17 -7.17 -3.33
N VAL A 36 -7.12 -7.74 -4.53
CA VAL A 36 -6.25 -7.28 -5.62
C VAL A 36 -7.11 -6.61 -6.67
N GLU A 37 -6.89 -5.31 -6.87
CA GLU A 37 -7.64 -4.51 -7.85
C GLU A 37 -7.08 -4.72 -9.25
N GLN A 38 -7.98 -4.87 -10.23
CA GLN A 38 -7.66 -4.91 -11.65
C GLN A 38 -8.51 -3.87 -12.38
N LEU A 39 -8.14 -3.54 -13.61
CA LEU A 39 -8.77 -2.44 -14.38
C LEU A 39 -10.30 -2.52 -14.45
N THR A 40 -10.86 -3.74 -14.56
CA THR A 40 -12.30 -3.97 -14.70
C THR A 40 -12.82 -5.09 -13.77
N SER A 41 -12.01 -5.54 -12.82
CA SER A 41 -12.29 -6.71 -11.98
C SER A 41 -11.48 -6.66 -10.69
N ALA A 42 -11.68 -7.66 -9.83
CA ALA A 42 -10.84 -7.86 -8.67
C ALA A 42 -10.71 -9.36 -8.37
N ILE A 43 -9.65 -9.70 -7.65
CA ILE A 43 -9.42 -11.04 -7.11
C ILE A 43 -9.43 -10.95 -5.59
N TYR A 44 -10.14 -11.88 -4.95
CA TYR A 44 -10.17 -12.06 -3.50
C TYR A 44 -9.42 -13.34 -3.17
N LEU A 45 -8.37 -13.23 -2.36
CA LEU A 45 -7.55 -14.35 -1.91
C LEU A 45 -7.72 -14.52 -0.41
N ASP A 46 -8.20 -15.68 0.02
CA ASP A 46 -8.47 -16.05 1.42
C ASP A 46 -7.62 -17.25 1.89
N LYS A 47 -6.83 -17.84 0.98
CA LYS A 47 -5.89 -18.90 1.34
C LYS A 47 -4.76 -18.30 2.16
N ARG A 48 -4.47 -18.95 3.28
CA ARG A 48 -3.43 -18.52 4.22
C ARG A 48 -2.08 -18.22 3.56
N ASP A 49 -1.59 -19.11 2.70
CA ASP A 49 -0.30 -18.93 2.03
C ASP A 49 -0.28 -17.69 1.13
N ASP A 50 -1.39 -17.39 0.45
CA ASP A 50 -1.53 -16.19 -0.38
C ASP A 50 -1.52 -14.94 0.51
N VAL A 51 -2.33 -14.93 1.57
CA VAL A 51 -2.43 -13.82 2.53
C VAL A 51 -1.07 -13.54 3.18
N ASP A 52 -0.35 -14.58 3.62
CA ASP A 52 0.97 -14.47 4.24
C ASP A 52 1.99 -13.85 3.26
N HIS A 53 1.92 -14.19 1.97
CA HIS A 53 2.80 -13.61 0.96
C HIS A 53 2.56 -12.11 0.77
N TYR A 54 1.28 -11.69 0.72
CA TYR A 54 0.92 -10.27 0.62
C TYR A 54 1.21 -9.49 1.90
N ALA A 55 1.11 -10.12 3.08
CA ALA A 55 1.52 -9.52 4.34
C ALA A 55 3.02 -9.18 4.35
N ILE A 56 3.87 -10.09 3.88
CA ILE A 56 5.32 -9.84 3.71
C ILE A 56 5.57 -8.70 2.71
N ALA A 57 4.83 -8.65 1.61
CA ALA A 57 4.94 -7.56 0.65
C ALA A 57 4.56 -6.20 1.27
N MET A 58 3.47 -6.16 2.05
CA MET A 58 3.04 -4.97 2.79
C MET A 58 4.10 -4.52 3.80
N GLU A 59 4.71 -5.43 4.55
CA GLU A 59 5.79 -5.10 5.49
C GLU A 59 6.99 -4.46 4.78
N ARG A 60 7.41 -5.02 3.63
CA ARG A 60 8.50 -4.45 2.82
C ARG A 60 8.17 -3.05 2.32
N VAL A 61 6.96 -2.84 1.80
CA VAL A 61 6.48 -1.51 1.39
C VAL A 61 6.52 -0.52 2.55
N CYS A 62 6.13 -0.93 3.76
CA CYS A 62 6.20 -0.08 4.94
C CYS A 62 7.65 0.27 5.35
N ILE A 63 8.61 -0.62 5.12
CA ILE A 63 10.04 -0.39 5.38
C ILE A 63 10.62 0.61 4.36
N ASP A 64 10.23 0.48 3.09
CA ASP A 64 10.71 1.34 2.00
C ASP A 64 10.05 2.74 2.03
N ALA A 65 8.88 2.85 2.66
CA ALA A 65 8.15 4.10 2.77
C ALA A 65 8.74 5.04 3.82
N GLU A 66 8.62 6.34 3.56
CA GLU A 66 8.99 7.36 4.54
C GLU A 66 8.17 7.21 5.83
N PRO A 67 8.75 7.55 7.00
CA PRO A 67 8.04 7.56 8.26
C PRO A 67 6.74 8.39 8.20
N PRO A 68 5.65 7.97 8.90
CA PRO A 68 4.34 8.63 8.79
C PRO A 68 4.33 10.14 9.08
N ASN A 69 5.27 10.63 9.90
CA ASN A 69 5.40 12.05 10.23
C ASN A 69 5.99 12.89 9.09
N HIS A 70 6.65 12.29 8.10
CA HIS A 70 7.15 13.00 6.91
C HIS A 70 6.08 13.16 5.81
N THR A 71 4.97 12.42 5.90
CA THR A 71 3.89 12.46 4.91
C THR A 71 3.37 13.87 4.63
N GLN A 72 3.15 14.70 5.65
CA GLN A 72 2.65 16.07 5.46
C GLN A 72 3.66 16.95 4.71
N GLU A 73 4.95 16.80 5.03
CA GLU A 73 6.02 17.54 4.36
C GLU A 73 6.10 17.17 2.87
N ILE A 74 6.05 15.87 2.56
CA ILE A 74 6.09 15.36 1.19
C ILE A 74 4.90 15.88 0.38
N LEU A 75 3.68 15.79 0.93
CA LEU A 75 2.48 16.30 0.26
C LEU A 75 2.52 17.82 0.06
N GLY A 76 3.04 18.57 1.03
CA GLY A 76 3.23 20.03 0.91
C GLY A 76 4.18 20.40 -0.23
N LYS A 77 5.31 19.68 -0.36
CA LYS A 77 6.25 19.85 -1.48
C LYS A 77 5.59 19.58 -2.83
N LEU A 78 4.86 18.47 -2.96
CA LEU A 78 4.14 18.10 -4.18
C LEU A 78 3.07 19.13 -4.57
N LEU A 79 2.28 19.64 -3.61
CA LEU A 79 1.28 20.67 -3.87
C LEU A 79 1.89 21.97 -4.39
N HIS A 80 3.03 22.38 -3.82
CA HIS A 80 3.76 23.56 -4.30
C HIS A 80 4.31 23.35 -5.72
N GLU A 81 4.83 22.17 -6.04
CA GLU A 81 5.30 21.83 -7.38
C GLU A 81 4.17 21.84 -8.42
N VAL A 82 3.02 21.24 -8.10
CA VAL A 82 1.85 21.22 -9.00
C VAL A 82 1.31 22.63 -9.22
N GLY A 83 1.22 23.45 -8.18
CA GLY A 83 0.78 24.85 -8.30
C GLY A 83 1.71 25.74 -9.12
N ARG A 84 2.97 25.34 -9.32
CA ARG A 84 3.93 26.02 -10.20
C ARG A 84 3.77 25.61 -11.68
N LEU A 85 3.11 24.49 -11.94
CA LEU A 85 2.89 23.95 -13.29
C LEU A 85 1.53 24.35 -13.89
N ALA A 86 0.64 24.94 -13.08
CA ALA A 86 -0.66 25.48 -13.48
C ALA A 86 -0.60 26.98 -13.75
#